data_AF-A0A4U2Z9U4-F1
#
_entry.id   AF-A0A4U2Z9U4-F1
#
_cell.length_a   1.000
_cell.length_b   1.000
_cell.length_c   1.000
_cell.angle_alpha   90.00
_cell.angle_beta   90.00
_cell.angle_gamma   90.00
#
_symmetry.space_group_name_H-M   'P 1'
#
loop_
_entity.id
_entity.type
_entity.pdbx_description
1 polymer ?
#
loop_
_entity_poly.entity_id
_entity_poly.type
_entity_poly.pdbx_seq_one_letter_code
_entity_poly.pdbx_strand_id
1 'polypeptide(L)'
;MHKEIDYQWRITKYNPAYRNAEGHYLRDEWTSASEIGKSFHGEILTLDDYLQVENAYVDTVMKFLEVYQIENVRLIHLETYGLSDVDKSSPLYDAAFDTMPLAEDMLVTIAQIPIVCKMVLREFIHCQLITEDFFVQFGYDYYMFIGANSIQQEALQFASEQCLFVEQMMSPYYLSEKNVIREVSWSFPGEEIIEDSELLTDITLEELQTIFQLSSIHPVTGSYKITEDNAKFFQKKIKHTMDFNKYEYYLLAGS
;
A
#
# COMPACT_ATOMS: atom_id res chain seq x y z
N MET A 1 -4.18 19.04 -3.34
CA MET A 1 -2.74 19.05 -2.97
C MET A 1 -2.64 18.21 -1.71
N HIS A 2 -1.95 17.05 -1.76
CA HIS A 2 -1.75 16.22 -0.57
C HIS A 2 -1.11 17.05 0.54
N LYS A 3 -1.66 17.00 1.76
CA LYS A 3 -1.03 17.67 2.91
C LYS A 3 0.13 16.80 3.38
N GLU A 4 1.19 17.46 3.87
CA GLU A 4 2.23 16.73 4.58
C GLU A 4 1.63 16.06 5.81
N ILE A 5 2.01 14.80 6.07
CA ILE A 5 1.52 14.00 7.18
C ILE A 5 2.48 14.16 8.35
N ASP A 6 2.00 14.81 9.40
CA ASP A 6 2.83 15.23 10.55
C ASP A 6 3.11 14.07 11.52
N TYR A 7 2.19 13.13 11.69
CA TYR A 7 2.28 12.05 12.64
C TYR A 7 2.11 10.70 11.96
N GLN A 8 3.01 9.78 12.26
CA GLN A 8 3.04 8.46 11.65
C GLN A 8 3.41 7.41 12.72
N TRP A 9 2.81 6.24 12.59
CA TRP A 9 2.99 5.14 13.51
C TRP A 9 3.16 3.85 12.74
N ARG A 10 4.14 3.05 13.14
CA ARG A 10 4.16 1.61 12.86
C ARG A 10 3.27 0.93 13.90
N ILE A 11 2.30 0.16 13.44
CA ILE A 11 1.36 -0.58 14.30
C ILE A 11 1.41 -2.04 13.87
N THR A 12 1.98 -2.91 14.70
CA THR A 12 2.25 -4.30 14.31
C THR A 12 2.05 -5.28 15.46
N LYS A 13 1.88 -6.56 15.15
CA LYS A 13 1.86 -7.66 16.13
C LYS A 13 3.23 -7.90 16.78
N TYR A 14 4.29 -7.29 16.27
CA TYR A 14 5.67 -7.55 16.69
C TYR A 14 6.06 -6.69 17.87
N ASN A 15 6.44 -7.35 18.97
CA ASN A 15 6.88 -6.65 20.17
C ASN A 15 8.24 -5.96 19.93
N PRO A 16 8.34 -4.62 20.05
CA PRO A 16 9.57 -3.88 19.78
C PRO A 16 10.74 -4.29 20.68
N ALA A 17 10.49 -4.93 21.83
CA ALA A 17 11.53 -5.48 22.70
C ALA A 17 12.41 -6.55 22.01
N TYR A 18 11.97 -7.11 20.89
CA TYR A 18 12.71 -8.11 20.12
C TYR A 18 13.36 -7.54 18.86
N ARG A 19 13.43 -6.22 18.71
CA ARG A 19 14.16 -5.58 17.62
C ARG A 19 15.64 -5.38 17.98
N ASN A 20 16.52 -5.51 17.00
CA ASN A 20 17.92 -5.11 17.15
C ASN A 20 18.06 -3.57 17.07
N ALA A 21 19.28 -3.05 17.25
CA ALA A 21 19.56 -1.61 17.18
C ALA A 21 19.28 -0.97 15.79
N GLU A 22 19.18 -1.79 14.74
CA GLU A 22 18.86 -1.37 13.37
C GLU A 22 17.35 -1.45 13.08
N GLY A 23 16.54 -1.94 14.04
CA GLY A 23 15.09 -2.08 13.93
C GLY A 23 14.60 -3.43 13.39
N HIS A 24 15.51 -4.34 13.02
CA HIS A 24 15.17 -5.68 12.54
C HIS A 24 14.55 -6.53 13.66
N TYR A 25 13.40 -7.15 13.39
CA TYR A 25 12.77 -8.09 14.32
C TYR A 25 13.55 -9.42 14.32
N LEU A 26 13.88 -9.93 15.51
CA LEU A 26 14.80 -11.07 15.65
C LEU A 26 14.12 -12.40 16.01
N ARG A 27 12.83 -12.39 16.35
CA ARG A 27 12.11 -13.63 16.70
C ARG A 27 11.53 -14.30 15.47
N ASP A 28 11.52 -15.63 15.52
CA ASP A 28 10.89 -16.49 14.53
C ASP A 28 9.40 -16.58 14.84
N GLU A 29 8.61 -15.81 14.09
CA GLU A 29 7.16 -15.78 14.17
C GLU A 29 6.60 -15.82 12.75
N TRP A 30 5.38 -16.32 12.61
CA TRP A 30 4.70 -16.37 11.34
C TRP A 30 4.55 -14.97 10.71
N THR A 31 4.65 -14.94 9.39
CA THR A 31 4.58 -13.71 8.59
C THR A 31 3.59 -13.80 7.43
N SER A 32 2.91 -14.94 7.25
CA SER A 32 1.89 -15.11 6.21
C SER A 32 0.72 -15.98 6.68
N ALA A 33 -0.46 -15.76 6.09
CA ALA A 33 -1.64 -16.60 6.28
C ALA A 33 -1.43 -18.04 5.80
N SER A 34 -0.53 -18.25 4.83
CA SER A 34 -0.15 -19.56 4.30
C SER A 34 0.59 -20.44 5.33
N GLU A 35 0.96 -19.86 6.47
CA GLU A 35 1.71 -20.55 7.52
C GLU A 35 0.82 -21.18 8.60
N ILE A 36 -0.50 -21.05 8.49
CA ILE A 36 -1.44 -21.74 9.38
C ILE A 36 -1.15 -23.25 9.35
N GLY A 37 -1.02 -23.83 10.54
CA GLY A 37 -0.63 -25.23 10.75
C GLY A 37 0.88 -25.45 10.89
N LYS A 38 1.74 -24.46 10.61
CA LYS A 38 3.17 -24.53 10.90
C LYS A 38 3.44 -24.25 12.39
N SER A 39 4.61 -24.67 12.87
CA SER A 39 5.02 -24.44 14.26
C SER A 39 6.07 -23.35 14.39
N PHE A 40 5.87 -22.46 15.36
CA PHE A 40 6.77 -21.39 15.73
C PHE A 40 6.99 -21.49 17.23
N HIS A 41 8.25 -21.56 17.66
CA HIS A 41 8.60 -21.71 19.09
C HIS A 41 7.89 -22.86 19.85
N GLY A 42 7.53 -23.95 19.15
CA GLY A 42 6.86 -25.12 19.74
C GLY A 42 5.34 -25.01 19.85
N GLU A 43 4.76 -23.89 19.41
CA GLU A 43 3.31 -23.69 19.27
C GLU A 43 2.92 -23.80 17.80
N ILE A 44 1.71 -24.28 17.49
CA ILE A 44 1.19 -24.37 16.13
C ILE A 44 0.35 -23.14 15.88
N LEU A 45 0.58 -22.43 14.77
CA LEU A 45 -0.30 -21.35 14.33
C LEU A 45 -1.66 -21.94 13.95
N THR A 46 -2.68 -21.69 14.76
CA THR A 46 -4.04 -22.11 14.42
C THR A 46 -4.76 -21.07 13.57
N LEU A 47 -5.89 -21.47 12.96
CA LEU A 47 -6.77 -20.53 12.27
C LEU A 47 -7.31 -19.45 13.23
N ASP A 48 -7.62 -19.82 14.47
CA ASP A 48 -8.16 -18.87 15.46
C ASP A 48 -7.10 -17.84 15.87
N ASP A 49 -5.85 -18.27 16.06
CA ASP A 49 -4.72 -17.37 16.34
C ASP A 49 -4.52 -16.36 15.19
N TYR A 50 -4.58 -16.85 13.95
CA TYR A 50 -4.52 -16.00 12.77
C TYR A 50 -5.65 -14.98 12.73
N LEU A 51 -6.90 -15.45 12.88
CA LEU A 51 -8.09 -14.60 12.81
C LEU A 51 -8.11 -13.56 13.93
N GLN A 52 -7.61 -13.89 15.12
CA GLN A 52 -7.46 -12.92 16.20
C GLN A 52 -6.56 -11.76 15.78
N VAL A 53 -5.41 -12.06 15.17
CA VAL A 53 -4.49 -11.02 14.70
C VAL A 53 -5.09 -10.26 13.50
N GLU A 54 -5.63 -10.95 12.49
CA GLU A 54 -6.28 -10.27 11.35
C GLU A 54 -7.35 -9.27 11.82
N ASN A 55 -8.24 -9.70 12.72
CA ASN A 55 -9.29 -8.84 13.27
C ASN A 55 -8.69 -7.65 14.03
N ALA A 56 -7.62 -7.84 14.80
CA ALA A 56 -6.93 -6.74 15.48
C ALA A 56 -6.44 -5.66 14.51
N TYR A 57 -5.88 -6.03 13.35
CA TYR A 57 -5.47 -5.06 12.31
C TYR A 57 -6.69 -4.36 11.70
N VAL A 58 -7.69 -5.12 11.28
CA VAL A 58 -8.91 -4.59 10.66
C VAL A 58 -9.62 -3.62 11.60
N ASP A 59 -9.88 -4.05 12.84
CA ASP A 59 -10.56 -3.24 13.84
C ASP A 59 -9.76 -2.00 14.20
N THR A 60 -8.43 -2.09 14.24
CA THR A 60 -7.57 -0.92 14.46
C THR A 60 -7.72 0.08 13.31
N VAL A 61 -7.65 -0.35 12.05
CA VAL A 61 -7.89 0.54 10.90
C VAL A 61 -9.27 1.20 11.01
N MET A 62 -10.31 0.42 11.29
CA MET A 62 -11.67 0.94 11.45
C MET A 62 -11.78 1.95 12.60
N LYS A 63 -11.08 1.72 13.72
CA LYS A 63 -11.07 2.65 14.85
C LYS A 63 -10.41 3.97 14.49
N PHE A 64 -9.30 3.95 13.74
CA PHE A 64 -8.67 5.17 13.23
C PHE A 64 -9.67 5.94 12.35
N LEU A 65 -10.29 5.27 11.38
CA LEU A 65 -11.26 5.91 10.49
C LEU A 65 -12.44 6.53 11.26
N GLU A 66 -12.95 5.86 12.30
CA GLU A 66 -13.99 6.38 13.18
C GLU A 66 -13.56 7.69 13.88
N VAL A 67 -12.40 7.68 14.57
CA VAL A 67 -11.97 8.86 15.35
C VAL A 67 -11.59 10.05 14.47
N TYR A 68 -11.11 9.80 13.26
CA TYR A 68 -10.84 10.85 12.26
C TYR A 68 -12.08 11.21 11.43
N GLN A 69 -13.23 10.57 11.66
CA GLN A 69 -14.49 10.79 10.94
C GLN A 69 -14.35 10.61 9.42
N ILE A 70 -13.56 9.60 9.01
CA ILE A 70 -13.30 9.27 7.62
C ILE A 70 -14.30 8.21 7.16
N GLU A 71 -15.19 8.59 6.23
CA GLU A 71 -16.21 7.68 5.69
C GLU A 71 -15.74 6.93 4.44
N ASN A 72 -14.75 7.47 3.73
CA ASN A 72 -14.24 6.91 2.49
C ASN A 72 -12.75 7.20 2.35
N VAL A 73 -12.05 6.28 1.70
CA VAL A 73 -10.62 6.40 1.35
C VAL A 73 -10.45 6.09 -0.13
N ARG A 74 -9.30 6.45 -0.70
CA ARG A 74 -8.91 5.95 -2.03
C ARG A 74 -7.89 4.84 -1.90
N LEU A 75 -8.07 3.82 -2.71
CA LEU A 75 -7.13 2.73 -2.89
C LEU A 75 -6.10 3.15 -3.94
N ILE A 76 -4.82 3.08 -3.60
CA ILE A 76 -3.70 3.34 -4.51
C ILE A 76 -2.66 2.22 -4.43
N HIS A 77 -1.72 2.18 -5.37
CA HIS A 77 -0.69 1.15 -5.47
C HIS A 77 -1.29 -0.27 -5.52
N LEU A 78 -2.37 -0.44 -6.30
CA LEU A 78 -3.05 -1.72 -6.43
C LEU A 78 -2.19 -2.73 -7.19
N GLU A 79 -1.88 -3.84 -6.54
CA GLU A 79 -1.44 -5.07 -7.19
C GLU A 79 -2.43 -6.18 -6.88
N THR A 80 -2.73 -7.02 -7.87
CA THR A 80 -3.64 -8.16 -7.70
C THR A 80 -2.91 -9.45 -8.01
N TYR A 81 -2.85 -10.36 -7.05
CA TYR A 81 -2.24 -11.68 -7.23
C TYR A 81 -3.29 -12.75 -7.63
N GLY A 82 -4.57 -12.42 -7.45
CA GLY A 82 -5.71 -13.25 -7.82
C GLY A 82 -6.08 -14.28 -6.75
N LEU A 83 -7.22 -14.93 -6.94
CA LEU A 83 -7.73 -16.01 -6.09
C LEU A 83 -7.66 -17.33 -6.85
N SER A 84 -6.86 -18.27 -6.36
CA SER A 84 -6.80 -19.63 -6.90
C SER A 84 -7.98 -20.49 -6.42
N ASP A 85 -8.22 -21.63 -7.06
CA ASP A 85 -9.21 -22.62 -6.58
C ASP A 85 -8.87 -23.13 -5.18
N VAL A 86 -7.59 -23.18 -4.82
CA VAL A 86 -7.13 -23.56 -3.48
C VAL A 86 -7.55 -22.50 -2.47
N ASP A 87 -7.37 -21.22 -2.80
CA ASP A 87 -7.78 -20.11 -1.94
C ASP A 87 -9.29 -20.10 -1.70
N LYS A 88 -10.08 -20.37 -2.75
CA LYS A 88 -11.55 -20.47 -2.63
C LYS A 88 -12.03 -21.65 -1.78
N SER A 89 -11.18 -22.66 -1.60
CA SER A 89 -11.46 -23.80 -0.71
C SER A 89 -10.97 -23.57 0.73
N SER A 90 -10.22 -22.49 0.97
CA SER A 90 -9.66 -22.14 2.28
C SER A 90 -10.76 -21.67 3.24
N PRO A 91 -10.64 -21.92 4.55
CA PRO A 91 -11.48 -21.27 5.56
C PRO A 91 -11.30 -19.74 5.60
N LEU A 92 -10.23 -19.22 4.99
CA LEU A 92 -9.98 -17.79 4.79
C LEU A 92 -10.61 -17.26 3.49
N TYR A 93 -11.49 -18.00 2.83
CA TYR A 93 -12.25 -17.46 1.73
C TYR A 93 -13.47 -16.67 2.23
N ASP A 94 -13.73 -15.52 1.59
CA ASP A 94 -14.98 -14.77 1.75
C ASP A 94 -15.56 -14.50 0.36
N ALA A 95 -16.85 -14.79 0.18
CA ALA A 95 -17.54 -14.56 -1.10
C ALA A 95 -17.55 -13.08 -1.50
N ALA A 96 -17.38 -12.16 -0.55
CA ALA A 96 -17.24 -10.75 -0.83
C ALA A 96 -16.01 -10.45 -1.72
N PHE A 97 -14.94 -11.26 -1.65
CA PHE A 97 -13.71 -11.04 -2.43
C PHE A 97 -13.94 -11.15 -3.94
N ASP A 98 -14.82 -12.05 -4.39
CA ASP A 98 -15.15 -12.23 -5.81
C ASP A 98 -15.88 -11.02 -6.41
N THR A 99 -16.55 -10.22 -5.57
CA THR A 99 -17.38 -9.09 -6.00
C THR A 99 -16.79 -7.74 -5.64
N MET A 100 -15.67 -7.71 -4.92
CA MET A 100 -15.01 -6.48 -4.53
C MET A 100 -14.44 -5.80 -5.78
N PRO A 101 -14.95 -4.62 -6.17
CA PRO A 101 -14.35 -3.87 -7.27
C PRO A 101 -12.96 -3.40 -6.85
N LEU A 102 -11.96 -3.72 -7.67
CA LEU A 102 -10.57 -3.33 -7.44
C LEU A 102 -10.06 -2.61 -8.68
N ALA A 103 -9.74 -1.33 -8.50
CA ALA A 103 -9.10 -0.51 -9.52
C ALA A 103 -8.21 0.53 -8.81
N GLU A 104 -7.13 0.91 -9.49
CA GLU A 104 -6.27 2.01 -9.02
C GLU A 104 -7.10 3.29 -8.85
N ASP A 105 -6.81 4.05 -7.80
CA ASP A 105 -7.49 5.28 -7.41
C ASP A 105 -8.98 5.12 -7.08
N MET A 106 -9.48 3.89 -6.89
CA MET A 106 -10.88 3.66 -6.56
C MET A 106 -11.26 4.23 -5.18
N LEU A 107 -12.44 4.86 -5.09
CA LEU A 107 -13.05 5.22 -3.81
C LEU A 107 -13.59 3.97 -3.10
N VAL A 108 -13.11 3.72 -1.89
CA VAL A 108 -13.49 2.61 -1.01
C VAL A 108 -14.28 3.16 0.16
N THR A 109 -15.50 2.67 0.34
CA THR A 109 -16.40 3.06 1.44
C THR A 109 -16.04 2.36 2.74
N ILE A 110 -16.45 2.93 3.88
CA ILE A 110 -16.25 2.32 5.20
C ILE A 110 -16.72 0.86 5.31
N ALA A 111 -17.77 0.48 4.58
CA ALA A 111 -18.28 -0.89 4.55
C ALA A 111 -17.36 -1.86 3.77
N GLN A 112 -16.58 -1.34 2.83
CA GLN A 112 -15.68 -2.14 1.98
C GLN A 112 -14.27 -2.24 2.57
N ILE A 113 -13.85 -1.29 3.41
CA ILE A 113 -12.50 -1.27 3.99
C ILE A 113 -12.13 -2.57 4.72
N PRO A 114 -13.00 -3.18 5.55
CA PRO A 114 -12.69 -4.48 6.15
C PRO A 114 -12.39 -5.58 5.14
N ILE A 115 -13.07 -5.57 3.98
CA ILE A 115 -12.85 -6.54 2.90
C ILE A 115 -11.47 -6.31 2.30
N VAL A 116 -11.13 -5.07 1.96
CA VAL A 116 -9.82 -4.70 1.41
C VAL A 116 -8.69 -5.06 2.37
N CYS A 117 -8.80 -4.72 3.66
CA CYS A 117 -7.80 -5.06 4.66
C CYS A 117 -7.58 -6.57 4.75
N LYS A 118 -8.64 -7.38 4.76
CA LYS A 118 -8.53 -8.85 4.75
C LYS A 118 -7.85 -9.36 3.48
N MET A 119 -8.19 -8.82 2.30
CA MET A 119 -7.54 -9.22 1.05
C MET A 119 -6.04 -8.89 1.04
N VAL A 120 -5.62 -7.78 1.66
CA VAL A 120 -4.20 -7.43 1.83
C VAL A 120 -3.51 -8.37 2.83
N LEU A 121 -4.09 -8.58 4.02
CA LEU A 121 -3.52 -9.44 5.07
C LEU A 121 -3.46 -10.93 4.68
N ARG A 122 -4.30 -11.35 3.71
CA ARG A 122 -4.30 -12.69 3.11
C ARG A 122 -3.48 -12.77 1.82
N GLU A 123 -2.76 -11.71 1.45
CA GLU A 123 -1.84 -11.66 0.31
C GLU A 123 -2.52 -11.89 -1.05
N PHE A 124 -3.81 -11.58 -1.16
CA PHE A 124 -4.53 -11.63 -2.45
C PHE A 124 -4.33 -10.37 -3.29
N ILE A 125 -4.07 -9.26 -2.60
CA ILE A 125 -3.77 -7.95 -3.20
C ILE A 125 -2.70 -7.23 -2.37
N HIS A 126 -2.07 -6.23 -2.98
CA HIS A 126 -1.37 -5.16 -2.28
C HIS A 126 -2.05 -3.83 -2.60
N CYS A 127 -2.17 -2.95 -1.61
CA CYS A 127 -2.59 -1.57 -1.82
C CYS A 127 -2.28 -0.70 -0.60
N GLN A 128 -2.46 0.60 -0.78
CA GLN A 128 -2.50 1.58 0.30
C GLN A 128 -3.85 2.30 0.28
N LEU A 129 -4.30 2.77 1.45
CA LEU A 129 -5.53 3.53 1.61
C LEU A 129 -5.17 4.97 1.97
N ILE A 130 -5.68 5.95 1.24
CA ILE A 130 -5.33 7.36 1.45
C ILE A 130 -6.56 8.28 1.49
N THR A 131 -6.40 9.41 2.18
CA THR A 131 -7.15 10.64 1.99
C THR A 131 -6.16 11.80 1.81
N GLU A 132 -6.61 13.06 1.83
CA GLU A 132 -5.71 14.21 1.73
C GLU A 132 -4.70 14.31 2.89
N ASP A 133 -5.10 13.86 4.10
CA ASP A 133 -4.36 14.02 5.36
C ASP A 133 -4.39 12.76 6.27
N PHE A 134 -4.64 11.60 5.67
CA PHE A 134 -4.60 10.31 6.34
C PHE A 134 -4.10 9.21 5.39
N PHE A 135 -3.39 8.22 5.91
CA PHE A 135 -3.10 6.99 5.18
C PHE A 135 -3.10 5.74 6.07
N VAL A 136 -3.35 4.60 5.44
CA VAL A 136 -2.97 3.26 5.91
C VAL A 136 -2.11 2.60 4.83
N GLN A 137 -0.91 2.19 5.20
CA GLN A 137 0.02 1.51 4.32
C GLN A 137 0.33 0.14 4.88
N PHE A 138 0.26 -0.88 4.03
CA PHE A 138 0.63 -2.24 4.38
C PHE A 138 1.98 -2.57 3.73
N GLY A 139 2.98 -2.85 4.54
CA GLY A 139 4.22 -3.50 4.11
C GLY A 139 4.09 -5.02 4.15
N TYR A 140 5.19 -5.70 3.84
CA TYR A 140 5.30 -7.15 4.00
C TYR A 140 5.17 -7.56 5.46
N ASP A 141 4.92 -8.86 5.68
CA ASP A 141 4.99 -9.50 6.99
C ASP A 141 4.17 -8.75 8.05
N TYR A 142 2.93 -8.34 7.78
CA TYR A 142 2.08 -7.61 8.75
C TYR A 142 2.65 -6.28 9.27
N TYR A 143 3.59 -5.65 8.57
CA TYR A 143 3.99 -4.28 8.92
C TYR A 143 2.92 -3.29 8.44
N MET A 144 2.11 -2.76 9.35
CA MET A 144 1.14 -1.71 9.03
C MET A 144 1.65 -0.35 9.53
N PHE A 145 1.44 0.67 8.70
CA PHE A 145 1.74 2.05 9.03
C PHE A 145 0.48 2.90 8.87
N ILE A 146 0.21 3.75 9.86
CA ILE A 146 -0.89 4.71 9.80
C ILE A 146 -0.30 6.11 9.96
N GLY A 147 -0.77 7.05 9.16
CA GLY A 147 -0.36 8.45 9.25
C GLY A 147 -1.54 9.40 9.26
N ALA A 148 -1.42 10.50 10.01
CA ALA A 148 -2.43 11.54 10.13
C ALA A 148 -1.83 12.90 10.53
N ASN A 149 -2.61 13.97 10.40
CA ASN A 149 -2.19 15.34 10.78
C ASN A 149 -2.53 15.75 12.22
N SER A 150 -3.05 14.82 13.03
CA SER A 150 -3.22 15.02 14.47
C SER A 150 -3.02 13.71 15.20
N ILE A 151 -2.84 13.76 16.53
CA ILE A 151 -2.71 12.55 17.34
C ILE A 151 -4.05 12.22 17.98
N GLN A 152 -4.57 11.03 17.73
CA GLN A 152 -5.75 10.48 18.39
C GLN A 152 -5.35 9.39 19.38
N GLN A 153 -5.14 9.77 20.65
CA GLN A 153 -4.71 8.85 21.70
C GLN A 153 -5.68 7.68 21.91
N GLU A 154 -6.97 7.92 21.71
CA GLU A 154 -8.00 6.87 21.76
C GLU A 154 -7.73 5.73 20.78
N ALA A 155 -7.39 6.04 19.53
CA ALA A 155 -7.12 5.02 18.52
C ALA A 155 -5.79 4.29 18.74
N LEU A 156 -4.77 5.00 19.23
CA LEU A 156 -3.48 4.39 19.60
C LEU A 156 -3.63 3.44 20.80
N GLN A 157 -4.42 3.84 21.80
CA GLN A 157 -4.73 2.99 22.95
C GLN A 157 -5.54 1.77 22.52
N PHE A 158 -6.55 1.94 21.67
CA PHE A 158 -7.34 0.84 21.13
C PHE A 158 -6.45 -0.20 20.43
N ALA A 159 -5.51 0.23 19.58
CA ALA A 159 -4.57 -0.70 18.93
C ALA A 159 -3.77 -1.53 19.95
N SER A 160 -3.34 -0.89 21.04
CA SER A 160 -2.63 -1.57 22.13
C SER A 160 -3.52 -2.57 22.87
N GLU A 161 -4.80 -2.24 23.07
CA GLU A 161 -5.80 -3.13 23.66
C GLU A 161 -6.12 -4.33 22.76
N GLN A 162 -5.97 -4.18 21.43
CA GLN A 162 -6.02 -5.28 20.45
C GLN A 162 -4.73 -6.10 20.37
N CYS A 163 -3.81 -5.95 21.34
CA CYS A 163 -2.52 -6.64 21.37
C CYS A 163 -1.57 -6.30 20.20
N LEU A 164 -1.74 -5.13 19.57
CA LEU A 164 -0.76 -4.58 18.63
C LEU A 164 0.20 -3.61 19.35
N PHE A 165 1.41 -3.51 18.85
CA PHE A 165 2.43 -2.59 19.33
C PHE A 165 2.47 -1.34 18.46
N VAL A 166 2.39 -0.18 19.11
CA VAL A 166 2.40 1.13 18.47
C VAL A 166 3.76 1.79 18.67
N GLU A 167 4.43 2.14 17.59
CA GLU A 167 5.73 2.82 17.58
C GLU A 167 5.63 4.08 16.72
N GLN A 168 5.90 5.26 17.30
CA GLN A 168 5.91 6.50 16.54
C GLN A 168 7.15 6.54 15.63
N MET A 169 6.93 6.45 14.32
CA MET A 169 7.99 6.50 13.31
C MET A 169 7.41 6.84 11.94
N MET A 170 8.23 7.45 11.08
CA MET A 170 7.87 7.66 9.68
C MET A 170 7.77 6.31 8.97
N SER A 171 6.72 6.13 8.16
CA SER A 171 6.59 4.98 7.28
C SER A 171 7.72 4.98 6.26
N PRO A 172 8.36 3.83 5.99
CA PRO A 172 9.37 3.73 4.92
C PRO A 172 8.75 3.93 3.53
N TYR A 173 7.43 3.85 3.40
CA TYR A 173 6.68 4.05 2.16
C TYR A 173 6.10 5.46 2.04
N TYR A 174 6.28 6.33 3.04
CA TYR A 174 5.77 7.69 2.97
C TYR A 174 6.68 8.56 2.10
N LEU A 175 6.12 9.11 1.03
CA LEU A 175 6.81 10.02 0.12
C LEU A 175 6.06 11.34 0.00
N SER A 176 6.65 12.42 0.51
CA SER A 176 6.09 13.77 0.32
C SER A 176 6.30 14.23 -1.12
N GLU A 177 5.33 14.93 -1.71
CA GLU A 177 5.40 15.44 -3.09
C GLU A 177 6.71 16.15 -3.43
N LYS A 178 7.25 16.96 -2.51
CA LYS A 178 8.53 17.68 -2.68
C LYS A 178 9.77 16.79 -2.87
N ASN A 179 9.66 15.51 -2.49
CA ASN A 179 10.73 14.52 -2.57
C ASN A 179 10.50 13.53 -3.71
N VAL A 180 9.41 13.66 -4.48
CA VAL A 180 9.14 12.77 -5.62
C VAL A 180 9.99 13.20 -6.81
N ILE A 181 10.93 12.35 -7.18
CA ILE A 181 11.66 12.39 -8.45
C ILE A 181 10.82 11.68 -9.50
N ARG A 182 10.66 12.32 -10.66
CA ARG A 182 9.88 11.79 -11.78
C ARG A 182 10.75 11.65 -13.00
N GLU A 183 10.69 10.49 -13.64
CA GLU A 183 11.44 10.20 -14.85
C GLU A 183 10.63 9.34 -15.81
N VAL A 184 10.89 9.51 -17.10
CA VAL A 184 10.45 8.53 -18.10
C VAL A 184 11.57 7.52 -18.25
N SER A 185 11.30 6.26 -17.94
CA SER A 185 12.20 5.15 -18.17
C SER A 185 11.74 4.32 -19.37
N TRP A 186 12.67 3.58 -19.96
CA TRP A 186 12.33 2.59 -20.97
C TRP A 186 13.17 1.32 -20.85
N SER A 187 12.59 0.21 -21.28
CA SER A 187 13.22 -1.11 -21.30
C SER A 187 12.86 -1.85 -22.59
N PHE A 188 13.61 -2.90 -22.91
CA PHE A 188 13.19 -3.81 -23.97
C PHE A 188 11.91 -4.57 -23.56
N PRO A 189 11.02 -4.89 -24.51
CA PRO A 189 9.78 -5.58 -24.20
C PRO A 189 9.99 -6.90 -23.44
N GLY A 190 9.34 -7.02 -22.28
CA GLY A 190 9.42 -8.20 -21.41
C GLY A 190 10.67 -8.24 -20.51
N GLU A 191 11.50 -7.19 -20.51
CA GLU A 191 12.63 -7.07 -19.60
C GLU A 191 12.30 -6.14 -18.42
N GLU A 192 12.67 -6.58 -17.21
CA GLU A 192 12.57 -5.77 -15.98
C GLU A 192 13.72 -4.76 -15.83
N ILE A 193 14.76 -4.91 -16.66
CA ILE A 193 15.94 -4.05 -16.61
C ILE A 193 15.65 -2.77 -17.39
N ILE A 194 15.74 -1.64 -16.70
CA ILE A 194 15.68 -0.31 -17.32
C ILE A 194 16.93 -0.15 -18.21
N GLU A 195 16.70 0.11 -19.50
CA GLU A 195 17.77 0.41 -20.44
C GLU A 195 18.37 1.79 -20.15
N ASP A 196 17.50 2.80 -20.00
CA ASP A 196 17.88 4.18 -19.65
C ASP A 196 16.63 4.97 -19.18
N SER A 197 16.84 6.17 -18.65
CA SER A 197 15.76 7.07 -18.21
C SER A 197 16.09 8.55 -18.37
N GLU A 198 15.05 9.40 -18.42
CA GLU A 198 15.18 10.85 -18.50
C GLU A 198 14.30 11.55 -17.45
N LEU A 199 14.92 12.40 -16.62
CA LEU A 199 14.23 13.17 -15.58
C LEU A 199 13.21 14.17 -16.18
N LEU A 200 12.02 14.20 -15.59
CA LEU A 200 10.98 15.16 -15.88
C LEU A 200 11.11 16.37 -14.93
N THR A 201 11.62 17.48 -15.45
CA THR A 201 11.92 18.69 -14.65
C THR A 201 10.85 19.78 -14.70
N ASP A 202 9.94 19.73 -15.68
CA ASP A 202 8.87 20.71 -15.88
C ASP A 202 7.52 19.98 -16.03
N ILE A 203 7.09 19.35 -14.94
CA ILE A 203 5.80 18.65 -14.87
C ILE A 203 5.16 18.85 -13.50
N THR A 204 3.86 19.09 -13.50
CA THR A 204 3.07 19.22 -12.29
C THR A 204 2.35 17.91 -11.95
N LEU A 205 2.06 17.71 -10.67
CA LEU A 205 1.22 16.58 -10.22
C LEU A 205 -0.17 16.60 -10.88
N GLU A 206 -0.75 17.78 -11.10
CA GLU A 206 -2.07 17.92 -11.75
C GLU A 206 -2.06 17.46 -13.22
N GLU A 207 -1.01 17.80 -13.97
CA GLU A 207 -0.83 17.29 -15.34
C GLU A 207 -0.77 15.75 -15.34
N LEU A 208 -0.10 15.17 -14.35
CA LEU A 208 0.03 13.72 -14.20
C LEU A 208 -1.26 13.04 -13.80
N GLN A 209 -1.98 13.59 -12.82
CA GLN A 209 -3.30 13.11 -12.44
C GLN A 209 -4.25 13.16 -13.65
N THR A 210 -4.20 14.24 -14.43
CA THR A 210 -5.03 14.39 -15.64
C THR A 210 -4.68 13.37 -16.71
N ILE A 211 -3.39 13.19 -17.04
CA ILE A 211 -2.98 12.29 -18.14
C ILE A 211 -3.25 10.82 -17.82
N PHE A 212 -3.21 10.44 -16.55
CA PHE A 212 -3.54 9.09 -16.08
C PHE A 212 -5.00 8.93 -15.61
N GLN A 213 -5.82 9.98 -15.71
CA GLN A 213 -7.24 9.98 -15.29
C GLN A 213 -7.43 9.62 -13.81
N LEU A 214 -6.50 10.07 -12.96
CA LEU A 214 -6.50 9.86 -11.53
C LEU A 214 -7.12 11.07 -10.81
N SER A 215 -7.55 10.85 -9.58
CA SER A 215 -8.15 11.88 -8.74
C SER A 215 -7.15 12.97 -8.34
N SER A 216 -7.68 14.11 -7.92
CA SER A 216 -6.89 15.25 -7.45
C SER A 216 -6.09 14.98 -6.17
N ILE A 217 -6.39 13.87 -5.47
CA ILE A 217 -5.65 13.45 -4.28
C ILE A 217 -4.63 12.35 -4.61
N HIS A 218 -4.62 11.77 -5.80
CA HIS A 218 -3.69 10.70 -6.12
C HIS A 218 -2.23 11.22 -6.17
N PRO A 219 -1.25 10.61 -5.46
CA PRO A 219 0.14 11.13 -5.40
C PRO A 219 0.95 10.87 -6.68
N VAL A 220 0.49 9.92 -7.50
CA VAL A 220 1.16 9.46 -8.75
C VAL A 220 2.60 9.06 -8.46
N THR A 221 2.72 8.10 -7.55
CA THR A 221 3.96 7.47 -7.10
C THR A 221 4.00 6.03 -7.57
N GLY A 222 5.19 5.44 -7.72
CA GLY A 222 5.38 4.11 -8.30
C GLY A 222 5.63 4.17 -9.80
N SER A 223 5.13 3.17 -10.53
CA SER A 223 5.36 3.01 -11.97
C SER A 223 4.04 3.09 -12.75
N TYR A 224 4.00 3.92 -13.78
CA TYR A 224 2.84 4.07 -14.66
C TYR A 224 3.23 3.82 -16.11
N LYS A 225 2.54 2.87 -16.76
CA LYS A 225 2.80 2.59 -18.17
C LYS A 225 2.43 3.79 -19.04
N ILE A 226 3.37 4.21 -19.88
CA ILE A 226 3.14 5.20 -20.94
C ILE A 226 2.69 4.41 -22.18
N THR A 227 1.63 4.87 -22.82
CA THR A 227 1.02 4.24 -24.00
C THR A 227 1.01 5.23 -25.16
N GLU A 228 0.63 4.77 -26.35
CA GLU A 228 0.49 5.66 -27.51
C GLU A 228 -0.49 6.82 -27.28
N ASP A 229 -1.51 6.62 -26.42
CA ASP A 229 -2.53 7.62 -26.11
C ASP A 229 -1.95 8.85 -25.40
N ASN A 230 -0.95 8.66 -24.53
CA ASN A 230 -0.29 9.74 -23.79
C ASN A 230 1.16 10.01 -24.24
N ALA A 231 1.70 9.24 -25.20
CA ALA A 231 3.05 9.41 -25.73
C ALA A 231 3.36 10.84 -26.18
N LYS A 232 2.43 11.51 -26.87
CA LYS A 232 2.63 12.89 -27.34
C LYS A 232 2.82 13.90 -26.20
N PHE A 233 2.29 13.63 -25.01
CA PHE A 233 2.48 14.46 -23.84
C PHE A 233 3.92 14.28 -23.32
N PHE A 234 4.33 13.04 -23.06
CA PHE A 234 5.66 12.74 -22.52
C PHE A 234 6.79 13.04 -23.50
N GLN A 235 6.61 12.79 -24.80
CA GLN A 235 7.60 13.09 -25.84
C GLN A 235 8.01 14.57 -25.85
N LYS A 236 7.12 15.50 -25.48
CA LYS A 236 7.44 16.93 -25.40
C LYS A 236 8.32 17.28 -24.20
N LYS A 237 8.40 16.40 -23.22
CA LYS A 237 9.07 16.59 -21.93
C LYS A 237 10.44 15.90 -21.88
N ILE A 238 10.76 15.04 -22.87
CA ILE A 238 12.03 14.31 -22.96
C ILE A 238 12.72 14.52 -24.31
N LYS A 239 14.04 14.34 -24.35
CA LYS A 239 14.88 14.40 -25.56
C LYS A 239 14.89 13.08 -26.31
N HIS A 240 14.81 11.96 -25.60
CA HIS A 240 14.75 10.64 -26.22
C HIS A 240 13.52 10.55 -27.14
N THR A 241 13.70 10.01 -28.35
CA THR A 241 12.59 9.79 -29.27
C THR A 241 11.93 8.47 -28.95
N MET A 242 10.68 8.52 -28.50
CA MET A 242 9.90 7.33 -28.17
C MET A 242 9.68 6.46 -29.40
N ASP A 243 10.02 5.19 -29.29
CA ASP A 243 9.77 4.12 -30.26
C ASP A 243 9.15 2.90 -29.56
N PHE A 244 7.82 2.80 -29.64
CA PHE A 244 7.02 1.72 -29.04
C PHE A 244 7.18 0.37 -29.77
N ASN A 245 7.83 0.33 -30.94
CA ASN A 245 8.19 -0.93 -31.57
C ASN A 245 9.45 -1.56 -30.95
N LYS A 246 10.26 -0.73 -30.28
CA LYS A 246 11.54 -1.13 -29.72
C LYS A 246 11.53 -1.24 -28.20
N TYR A 247 10.74 -0.39 -27.52
CA TYR A 247 10.79 -0.25 -26.08
C TYR A 247 9.41 -0.17 -25.45
N GLU A 248 9.32 -0.57 -24.19
CA GLU A 248 8.23 -0.17 -23.30
C GLU A 248 8.65 1.07 -22.50
N TYR A 249 7.68 1.95 -22.23
CA TYR A 249 7.92 3.22 -21.52
C TYR A 249 7.10 3.28 -20.26
N TYR A 250 7.70 3.81 -19.20
CA TYR A 250 7.05 4.01 -17.90
C TYR A 250 7.39 5.38 -17.36
N LEU A 251 6.44 6.03 -16.69
CA LEU A 251 6.74 7.06 -15.72
C LEU A 251 7.12 6.35 -14.42
N LEU A 252 8.33 6.59 -13.93
CA LEU A 252 8.73 6.26 -12.58
C LEU A 252 8.64 7.50 -11.70
N ALA A 253 7.99 7.36 -10.56
CA ALA A 253 7.80 8.43 -9.59
C ALA A 253 8.13 7.92 -8.18
N GLY A 254 9.31 8.26 -7.67
CA GLY A 254 9.87 7.72 -6.43
C GLY A 254 10.88 8.65 -5.78
N SER A 255 11.65 8.15 -4.81
CA SER A 255 12.74 8.88 -4.13
C SER A 255 14.11 8.37 -4.55
#